data_AF-A0A117LQV4-F1
#
_entry.id   AF-A0A117LQV4-F1
#
_cell.length_a   1.000
_cell.length_b   1.000
_cell.length_c   1.000
_cell.angle_alpha   90.00
_cell.angle_beta   90.00
_cell.angle_gamma   90.00
#
_symmetry.space_group_name_H-M   'P 1'
#
loop_
_entity.id
_entity.type
_entity.pdbx_description
1 polymer ?
#
loop_
_entity_poly.entity_id
_entity_poly.type
_entity_poly.pdbx_seq_one_letter_code
_entity_poly.pdbx_strand_id
1 'polypeptide(L)'
;MLQMITWLDKNFSSLQPTRAIIMRALRHLRPADRKKLFSEDIPEMRTAEGRWFEAIVYEMVLDLSLRTDLIRSVVARGADGPGKVRRAQLGQNGLFYSNIGDIKVRGNGQDLAEVDMMLVDHTGALTFGEIITSPADLKEFEAEIRYKKHSSPPPPARS
;
A
#
# COMPACT_ATOMS: atom_id res chain seq x y z
N MET A 1 7.12 -14.26 9.53
CA MET A 1 5.80 -13.60 9.31
C MET A 1 5.02 -13.35 10.59
N LEU A 2 4.57 -14.37 11.36
CA LEU A 2 3.76 -14.15 12.58
C LEU A 2 4.44 -13.20 13.59
N GLN A 3 5.76 -13.35 13.79
CA GLN A 3 6.54 -12.48 14.67
C GLN A 3 6.51 -11.00 14.21
N MET A 4 6.65 -10.75 12.91
CA MET A 4 6.57 -9.39 12.34
C MET A 4 5.18 -8.80 12.55
N ILE A 5 4.11 -9.57 12.31
CA ILE A 5 2.73 -9.12 12.49
C ILE A 5 2.46 -8.76 13.96
N THR A 6 2.84 -9.65 14.89
CA THR A 6 2.68 -9.39 16.34
C THR A 6 3.51 -8.19 16.79
N TRP A 7 4.70 -8.00 16.23
CA TRP A 7 5.53 -6.83 16.54
C TRP A 7 4.90 -5.54 15.99
N LEU A 8 4.39 -5.56 14.76
CA LEU A 8 3.68 -4.42 14.18
C LEU A 8 2.45 -4.07 15.03
N ASP A 9 1.61 -5.04 15.39
CA ASP A 9 0.42 -4.80 16.23
C ASP A 9 0.76 -4.11 17.56
N LYS A 10 1.80 -4.60 18.24
CA LYS A 10 2.26 -4.02 19.51
C LYS A 10 2.83 -2.60 19.38
N ASN A 11 3.59 -2.32 18.32
CA ASN A 11 4.32 -1.05 18.19
C ASN A 11 3.54 0.01 17.39
N PHE A 12 2.63 -0.40 16.52
CA PHE A 12 1.83 0.49 15.70
C PHE A 12 0.63 1.04 16.45
N SER A 13 0.00 0.25 17.34
CA SER A 13 -1.18 0.65 18.13
C SER A 13 -0.95 1.86 19.04
N SER A 14 0.29 2.13 19.42
CA SER A 14 0.68 3.31 20.22
C SER A 14 1.31 4.43 19.40
N LEU A 15 1.51 4.22 18.09
CA LEU A 15 2.19 5.19 17.24
C LEU A 15 1.21 6.28 16.82
N GLN A 16 1.54 7.53 17.17
CA GLN A 16 0.85 8.71 16.65
C GLN A 16 1.73 9.36 15.58
N PRO A 17 1.18 9.76 14.42
CA PRO A 17 1.94 10.44 13.40
C PRO A 17 2.44 11.79 13.96
N THR A 18 3.75 12.00 13.95
CA THR A 18 4.33 13.28 14.34
C THR A 18 4.13 14.31 13.24
N ARG A 19 4.22 15.60 13.57
CA ARG A 19 4.21 16.68 12.56
C ARG A 19 5.26 16.44 11.47
N ALA A 20 6.43 15.92 11.82
CA ALA A 20 7.49 15.62 10.84
C ALA A 20 7.05 14.53 9.85
N ILE A 21 6.45 13.44 10.33
CA ILE A 21 5.90 12.36 9.49
C ILE A 21 4.81 12.91 8.57
N ILE A 22 3.87 13.69 9.11
CA ILE A 22 2.76 14.30 8.36
C ILE A 22 3.28 15.17 7.22
N MET A 23 4.29 16.00 7.49
CA MET A 23 4.89 16.87 6.48
C MET A 23 5.70 16.09 5.45
N ARG A 24 6.41 15.02 5.86
CA ARG A 24 7.18 14.16 4.96
C ARG A 24 6.25 13.41 4.01
N ALA A 25 5.12 12.91 4.51
CA ALA A 25 4.12 12.19 3.73
C ALA A 25 3.59 12.98 2.51
N LEU A 26 3.52 14.32 2.59
CA LEU A 26 3.08 15.16 1.48
C LEU A 26 3.92 14.97 0.21
N ARG A 27 5.20 14.58 0.34
CA ARG A 27 6.08 14.38 -0.82
C ARG A 27 5.59 13.27 -1.76
N HIS A 28 4.86 12.28 -1.24
CA HIS A 28 4.32 11.16 -2.02
C HIS A 28 3.10 11.54 -2.86
N LEU A 29 2.48 12.69 -2.58
CA LEU A 29 1.41 13.22 -3.43
C LEU A 29 2.00 14.06 -4.56
N ARG A 30 1.39 13.96 -5.74
CA ARG A 30 1.69 14.91 -6.82
C ARG A 30 1.27 16.32 -6.41
N PRO A 31 1.90 17.37 -6.95
CA PRO A 31 1.51 18.75 -6.69
C PRO A 31 0.01 19.04 -6.94
N ALA A 32 -0.58 18.41 -7.96
CA ALA A 32 -2.01 18.54 -8.23
C ALA A 32 -2.89 17.91 -7.14
N ASP A 33 -2.53 16.73 -6.65
CA ASP A 33 -3.29 16.02 -5.61
C ASP A 33 -3.15 16.74 -4.25
N ARG A 34 -2.00 17.36 -3.96
CA ARG A 34 -1.82 18.19 -2.74
C ARG A 34 -2.78 19.37 -2.69
N LYS A 35 -3.06 20.01 -3.84
CA LYS A 35 -4.03 21.12 -3.90
C LYS A 35 -5.44 20.63 -3.58
N LYS A 36 -5.77 19.39 -3.95
CA LYS A 36 -7.08 18.79 -3.73
C LYS A 36 -7.38 18.48 -2.27
N LEU A 37 -6.38 18.42 -1.39
CA LEU A 37 -6.58 18.28 0.07
C LEU A 37 -7.47 19.39 0.66
N PHE A 38 -7.56 20.54 -0.01
CA PHE A 38 -8.41 21.66 0.40
C PHE A 38 -9.45 22.00 -0.68
N SER A 39 -9.83 21.03 -1.51
CA SER A 39 -10.84 21.23 -2.55
C SER A 39 -12.21 21.46 -1.93
N GLU A 40 -13.00 22.37 -2.50
CA GLU A 40 -14.43 22.50 -2.19
C GLU A 40 -15.24 21.34 -2.78
N ASP A 41 -14.70 20.65 -3.78
CA ASP A 41 -15.24 19.39 -4.29
C ASP A 41 -14.94 18.25 -3.30
N ILE A 42 -15.96 17.87 -2.53
CA ILE A 42 -15.85 16.86 -1.46
C ILE A 42 -15.32 15.51 -1.99
N PRO A 43 -15.85 14.92 -3.08
CA PRO A 43 -15.25 13.72 -3.70
C PRO A 43 -13.75 13.83 -3.99
N GLU A 44 -13.30 14.94 -4.59
CA GLU A 44 -11.88 15.14 -4.88
C GLU A 44 -11.04 15.28 -3.61
N MET A 45 -11.55 16.01 -2.62
CA MET A 45 -10.91 16.19 -1.32
C MET A 45 -10.73 14.85 -0.61
N ARG A 46 -11.80 14.06 -0.48
CA ARG A 46 -11.74 12.75 0.20
C ARG A 46 -10.77 11.79 -0.49
N THR A 47 -10.70 11.84 -1.82
CA THR A 47 -9.76 11.03 -2.59
C THR A 47 -8.30 11.45 -2.32
N ALA A 48 -8.02 12.75 -2.20
CA ALA A 48 -6.69 13.24 -1.85
C ALA A 48 -6.33 12.95 -0.38
N GLU A 49 -7.30 13.07 0.53
CA GLU A 49 -7.15 12.73 1.94
C GLU A 49 -6.81 11.25 2.14
N GLY A 50 -7.52 10.34 1.46
CA GLY A 50 -7.23 8.90 1.51
C GLY A 50 -5.79 8.60 1.12
N ARG A 51 -5.35 9.09 -0.05
CA ARG A 51 -3.96 8.92 -0.51
C ARG A 51 -2.93 9.53 0.44
N TRP A 52 -3.27 10.65 1.08
CA TRP A 52 -2.37 11.27 2.06
C TRP A 52 -2.29 10.47 3.34
N PHE A 53 -3.40 9.92 3.81
CA PHE A 53 -3.43 9.04 4.97
C PHE A 53 -2.61 7.76 4.72
N GLU A 54 -2.75 7.17 3.54
CA GLU A 54 -1.93 6.06 3.11
C GLU A 54 -0.43 6.38 3.14
N ALA A 55 -0.04 7.57 2.64
CA ALA A 55 1.34 8.03 2.68
C ALA A 55 1.84 8.28 4.12
N ILE A 56 0.99 8.75 5.02
CA ILE A 56 1.32 8.91 6.45
C ILE A 56 1.62 7.54 7.08
N VAL A 57 0.76 6.55 6.84
CA VAL A 57 0.97 5.18 7.35
C VAL A 57 2.23 4.57 6.77
N TYR A 58 2.50 4.75 5.47
CA TYR A 58 3.74 4.31 4.84
C TYR A 58 4.96 4.91 5.56
N GLU A 59 4.98 6.22 5.82
CA GLU A 59 6.08 6.89 6.52
C GLU A 59 6.23 6.42 7.99
N MET A 60 5.11 6.14 8.66
CA MET A 60 5.10 5.55 10.01
C MET A 60 5.72 4.14 10.02
N VAL A 61 5.35 3.29 9.06
CA VAL A 61 5.89 1.94 8.94
C VAL A 61 7.35 1.96 8.52
N LEU A 62 7.75 2.90 7.66
CA LEU A 62 9.15 3.13 7.30
C LEU A 62 9.99 3.44 8.56
N ASP A 63 9.56 4.39 9.39
CA ASP A 63 10.23 4.74 10.64
C ASP A 63 10.27 3.57 11.65
N LEU A 64 9.21 2.76 11.70
CA LEU A 64 9.15 1.57 12.55
C LEU A 64 10.09 0.47 12.06
N SER A 65 10.20 0.27 10.75
CA SER A 65 11.07 -0.76 10.16
C SER A 65 12.53 -0.58 10.56
N LEU A 66 12.96 0.66 10.80
CA LEU A 66 14.32 0.99 11.27
C LEU A 66 14.61 0.54 12.70
N ARG A 67 13.60 0.08 13.45
CA ARG A 67 13.71 -0.29 14.87
C ARG A 67 13.71 -1.81 15.09
N THR A 68 13.67 -2.61 14.03
CA THR A 68 13.58 -4.06 14.14
C THR A 68 14.19 -4.75 12.92
N ASP A 69 14.82 -5.91 13.13
CA ASP A 69 15.26 -6.78 12.04
C ASP A 69 14.12 -7.68 11.51
N LEU A 70 12.94 -7.64 12.13
CA LEU A 70 11.77 -8.44 11.70
C LEU A 70 11.19 -7.98 10.37
N ILE A 71 11.37 -6.70 10.03
CA ILE A 71 11.01 -6.09 8.76
C ILE A 71 12.31 -5.88 7.99
N ARG A 72 12.57 -6.73 7.00
CA ARG A 72 13.78 -6.62 6.18
C ARG A 72 13.75 -5.39 5.29
N SER A 73 12.58 -5.10 4.70
CA SER A 73 12.41 -3.93 3.85
C SER A 73 10.93 -3.56 3.68
N VAL A 74 10.68 -2.25 3.57
CA VAL A 74 9.42 -1.71 3.06
C VAL A 74 9.59 -1.47 1.57
N VAL A 75 8.68 -1.98 0.74
CA VAL A 75 8.70 -1.69 -0.70
C VAL A 75 8.41 -0.21 -0.89
N ALA A 76 9.27 0.46 -1.66
CA ALA A 76 9.17 1.88 -1.90
C ALA A 76 7.81 2.29 -2.50
N ARG A 77 7.32 3.48 -2.16
CA ARG A 77 6.05 4.02 -2.67
C ARG A 77 6.15 5.51 -3.00
N GLY A 78 5.35 5.97 -3.96
CA GLY A 78 5.20 7.39 -4.26
C GLY A 78 6.54 8.01 -4.67
N ALA A 79 7.00 9.00 -3.91
CA ALA A 79 8.29 9.67 -4.12
C ALA A 79 9.53 8.79 -3.89
N ASP A 80 9.41 7.67 -3.17
CA ASP A 80 10.52 6.71 -2.99
C ASP A 80 10.58 5.68 -4.13
N GLY A 81 9.51 5.59 -4.93
CA GLY A 81 9.44 4.69 -6.07
C GLY A 81 10.41 5.09 -7.19
N PRO A 82 10.64 4.22 -8.17
CA PRO A 82 11.52 4.50 -9.29
C PRO A 82 10.99 5.67 -10.13
N GLY A 83 11.83 6.68 -10.38
CA GLY A 83 11.46 7.90 -11.10
C GLY A 83 11.06 7.72 -12.58
N LYS A 84 11.24 6.52 -13.16
CA LYS A 84 10.75 6.17 -14.50
C LYS A 84 9.85 4.95 -14.44
N VAL A 85 8.57 5.15 -14.70
CA VAL A 85 7.59 4.06 -14.82
C VAL A 85 7.87 3.25 -16.08
N ARG A 86 7.97 1.93 -15.92
CA ARG A 86 8.07 0.99 -17.05
C ARG A 86 6.72 0.92 -17.76
N ARG A 87 6.71 1.18 -19.07
CA ARG A 87 5.52 0.98 -19.91
C ARG A 87 5.11 -0.50 -19.90
N ALA A 88 3.81 -0.74 -19.82
CA ALA A 88 3.25 -2.08 -19.92
C ALA A 88 3.62 -2.71 -21.27
N GLN A 89 4.10 -3.96 -21.24
CA GLN A 89 4.36 -4.77 -22.42
C GLN A 89 3.88 -6.19 -22.15
N LEU A 90 3.49 -6.90 -23.22
CA LEU A 90 3.08 -8.30 -23.14
C LEU A 90 4.21 -9.15 -22.50
N GLY A 91 3.84 -10.12 -21.66
CA GLY A 91 4.81 -10.96 -20.94
C GLY A 91 5.50 -10.30 -19.74
N GLN A 92 5.20 -9.05 -19.41
CA GLN A 92 5.71 -8.41 -18.20
C GLN A 92 4.96 -8.90 -16.94
N ASN A 93 5.70 -9.54 -16.04
CA ASN A 93 5.23 -10.01 -14.75
C ASN A 93 6.02 -9.36 -13.61
N GLY A 94 5.39 -9.17 -12.45
CA GLY A 94 6.07 -8.73 -11.22
C GLY A 94 5.55 -7.41 -10.67
N LEU A 95 6.41 -6.70 -9.93
CA LEU A 95 6.10 -5.43 -9.29
C LEU A 95 6.39 -4.24 -10.22
N PHE A 96 5.42 -3.36 -10.32
CA PHE A 96 5.42 -2.14 -11.13
C PHE A 96 4.93 -0.97 -10.30
N TYR A 97 5.04 0.23 -10.89
CA TYR A 97 4.61 1.46 -10.26
C TYR A 97 3.65 2.21 -11.17
N SER A 98 2.61 2.80 -10.60
CA SER A 98 1.78 3.78 -11.30
C SER A 98 2.59 5.06 -11.57
N ASN A 99 2.07 5.95 -12.41
CA ASN A 99 2.67 7.28 -12.64
C ASN A 99 2.64 8.18 -11.39
N ILE A 100 1.87 7.80 -10.37
CA ILE A 100 1.83 8.48 -9.07
C ILE A 100 2.57 7.69 -7.99
N GLY A 101 3.18 6.55 -8.35
CA GLY A 101 4.04 5.75 -7.49
C GLY A 101 3.32 4.70 -6.64
N ASP A 102 2.07 4.35 -6.97
CA ASP A 102 1.37 3.22 -6.33
C ASP A 102 1.98 1.90 -6.77
N ILE A 103 1.96 0.92 -5.88
CA ILE A 103 2.55 -0.40 -6.12
C ILE A 103 1.54 -1.24 -6.89
N LYS A 104 1.96 -1.75 -8.05
CA LYS A 104 1.14 -2.57 -8.94
C LYS A 104 1.73 -3.96 -9.09
N VAL A 105 0.90 -4.97 -8.96
CA VAL A 105 1.24 -6.35 -9.32
C VAL A 105 0.74 -6.62 -10.73
N ARG A 106 1.63 -7.04 -11.63
CA ARG A 106 1.29 -7.36 -13.02
C ARG A 106 1.50 -8.82 -13.36
N GLY A 107 0.64 -9.30 -14.27
CA GLY A 107 0.77 -10.57 -14.95
C GLY A 107 0.38 -10.44 -16.42
N ASN A 108 1.22 -10.97 -17.30
CA ASN A 108 1.12 -10.89 -18.74
C ASN A 108 0.91 -9.47 -19.29
N GLY A 109 1.56 -8.48 -18.67
CA GLY A 109 1.44 -7.07 -19.05
C GLY A 109 0.15 -6.37 -18.58
N GLN A 110 -0.70 -7.04 -17.81
CA GLN A 110 -1.93 -6.48 -17.24
C GLN A 110 -1.76 -6.18 -15.76
N ASP A 111 -2.41 -5.11 -15.29
CA ASP A 111 -2.54 -4.80 -13.86
C ASP A 111 -3.49 -5.83 -13.23
N LEU A 112 -2.97 -6.65 -12.31
CA LEU A 112 -3.74 -7.66 -11.58
C LEU A 112 -4.24 -7.14 -10.24
N ALA A 113 -3.42 -6.32 -9.57
CA ALA A 113 -3.74 -5.70 -8.30
C ALA A 113 -2.96 -4.40 -8.13
N GLU A 114 -3.56 -3.49 -7.37
CA GLU A 114 -2.89 -2.36 -6.73
C GLU A 114 -2.85 -2.64 -5.23
N VAL A 115 -1.77 -2.28 -4.56
CA VAL A 115 -1.61 -2.51 -3.12
C VAL A 115 -1.09 -1.25 -2.45
N ASP A 116 -1.65 -0.92 -1.29
CA ASP A 116 -1.27 0.29 -0.56
C ASP A 116 0.13 0.18 0.05
N MET A 117 0.46 -1.01 0.55
CA MET A 117 1.73 -1.27 1.22
C MET A 117 2.21 -2.71 0.97
N MET A 118 3.52 -2.86 0.86
CA MET A 118 4.16 -4.16 0.73
C MET A 118 5.42 -4.21 1.59
N LEU A 119 5.55 -5.26 2.39
CA LEU A 119 6.65 -5.49 3.32
C LEU A 119 7.33 -6.82 2.98
N VAL A 120 8.64 -6.88 3.21
CA VAL A 120 9.42 -8.10 3.20
C VAL A 120 9.84 -8.39 4.63
N ASP A 121 9.45 -9.54 5.16
CA ASP A 121 9.84 -9.92 6.52
C ASP A 121 11.30 -10.43 6.57
N HIS A 122 11.78 -10.69 7.78
CA HIS A 122 13.14 -11.19 8.02
C HIS A 122 13.45 -12.54 7.34
N THR A 123 12.45 -13.34 6.95
CA THR A 123 12.67 -14.59 6.21
C THR A 123 12.63 -14.40 4.70
N GLY A 124 12.20 -13.23 4.22
CA GLY A 124 12.02 -12.92 2.80
C GLY A 124 10.59 -13.13 2.32
N ALA A 125 9.65 -13.44 3.22
CA ALA A 125 8.25 -13.58 2.86
C ALA A 125 7.62 -12.19 2.63
N LEU A 126 6.74 -12.13 1.63
CA LEU A 126 6.01 -10.92 1.26
C LEU A 126 4.73 -10.79 2.10
N THR A 127 4.43 -9.58 2.53
CA THR A 127 3.17 -9.22 3.18
C THR A 127 2.60 -7.99 2.50
N PHE A 128 1.31 -8.05 2.14
CA PHE A 128 0.57 -6.94 1.58
C PHE A 128 -0.30 -6.34 2.68
N GLY A 129 -0.30 -5.01 2.79
CA GLY A 129 -1.13 -4.26 3.72
C GLY A 129 -2.10 -3.37 2.96
N GLU A 130 -3.36 -3.38 3.40
CA GLU A 130 -4.41 -2.47 2.95
C GLU A 130 -4.66 -1.43 4.04
N ILE A 131 -4.83 -0.17 3.65
CA ILE A 131 -5.02 0.95 4.57
C ILE A 131 -6.47 1.40 4.49
N ILE A 132 -7.20 1.16 5.58
CA ILE A 132 -8.64 1.42 5.63
C ILE A 132 -8.90 2.68 6.44
N THR A 133 -9.44 3.71 5.79
CA THR A 133 -9.65 5.04 6.38
C THR A 133 -11.01 5.21 7.05
N SER A 134 -12.00 4.35 6.77
CA SER A 134 -13.31 4.43 7.41
C SER A 134 -13.94 3.06 7.69
N PRO A 135 -14.84 2.97 8.69
CA PRO A 135 -15.58 1.72 8.97
C PRO A 135 -16.50 1.26 7.84
N ALA A 136 -16.91 2.16 6.93
CA ALA A 136 -17.68 1.79 5.75
C ALA A 136 -16.80 1.02 4.76
N ASP A 137 -15.61 1.56 4.48
CA ASP A 137 -14.59 0.95 3.61
C ASP A 137 -14.19 -0.45 4.13
N LEU A 138 -14.14 -0.64 5.46
CA LEU A 138 -13.87 -1.95 6.07
C LEU A 138 -14.91 -3.01 5.70
N LYS A 139 -16.20 -2.64 5.72
CA LYS A 139 -17.28 -3.58 5.38
C LYS A 139 -17.24 -3.95 3.90
N GLU A 140 -16.95 -2.99 3.02
CA GLU A 140 -16.80 -3.22 1.59
C GLU A 140 -15.61 -4.12 1.30
N PHE A 141 -14.46 -3.85 1.93
CA PHE A 141 -13.27 -4.68 1.81
C PHE A 141 -13.49 -6.12 2.29
N GLU A 142 -14.16 -6.31 3.44
CA GLU A 142 -14.52 -7.65 3.91
C GLU A 142 -15.42 -8.40 2.92
N ALA A 143 -16.39 -7.71 2.32
CA ALA A 143 -17.28 -8.29 1.32
C ALA A 143 -16.49 -8.72 0.07
N GLU A 144 -15.54 -7.89 -0.38
CA GLU A 144 -14.65 -8.19 -1.50
C GLU A 144 -13.79 -9.44 -1.23
N ILE A 145 -13.16 -9.52 -0.04
CA ILE A 145 -12.37 -10.71 0.35
C ILE A 145 -13.25 -11.97 0.32
N ARG A 146 -14.46 -11.89 0.88
CA ARG A 146 -15.39 -13.03 0.90
C ARG A 146 -15.77 -13.42 -0.51
N TYR A 147 -16.09 -12.47 -1.38
CA TYR A 147 -16.43 -12.73 -2.77
C TYR A 147 -15.28 -13.45 -3.51
N LYS A 148 -14.03 -12.94 -3.40
CA LYS A 148 -12.85 -13.54 -4.05
C LYS A 148 -12.55 -14.96 -3.53
N LYS A 149 -12.72 -15.21 -2.23
CA LYS A 149 -12.55 -16.55 -1.65
C LYS A 149 -13.54 -17.58 -2.21
N HIS A 150 -14.77 -17.18 -2.47
CA HIS A 150 -15.81 -18.07 -3.00
C HIS A 150 -15.82 -18.14 -4.54
N SER A 151 -15.20 -17.18 -5.23
CA SER A 151 -15.13 -17.11 -6.69
C SER A 151 -13.85 -17.71 -7.27
N SER A 152 -12.94 -18.20 -6.43
CA SER A 152 -11.73 -18.90 -6.87
C SER A 152 -12.10 -20.32 -7.33
N PRO A 153 -11.83 -20.72 -8.60
CA PRO A 153 -12.05 -22.09 -9.03
C PRO A 153 -11.16 -23.04 -8.21
N PRO A 154 -11.60 -24.29 -7.96
CA PRO A 154 -10.74 -25.28 -7.33
C PRO A 154 -9.44 -25.42 -8.12
N PRO A 155 -8.29 -25.65 -7.45
CA PRO A 155 -7.04 -25.89 -8.14
C PRO A 155 -7.20 -27.05 -9.13
N PRO A 156 -6.58 -27.00 -10.32
CA PRO A 156 -6.68 -28.08 -11.28
C PRO A 156 -6.21 -29.38 -10.63
N ALA A 157 -7.00 -30.44 -10.78
CA ALA A 157 -6.65 -31.76 -10.30
C ALA A 157 -5.28 -32.14 -10.88
N ARG A 158 -4.32 -32.49 -10.02
CA ARG A 158 -3.02 -32.99 -10.47
C ARG A 158 -3.27 -34.32 -11.17
N SER A 159 -3.01 -34.35 -12.48
CA SER A 159 -2.93 -35.57 -13.30
C SER A 159 -1.62 -36.30 -13.05
#